data_AF-A0A944TBV2-F1
#
_entry.id   AF-A0A944TBV2-F1
#
_cell.length_a   1.000
_cell.length_b   1.000
_cell.length_c   1.000
_cell.angle_alpha   90.00
_cell.angle_beta   90.00
_cell.angle_gamma   90.00
#
_symmetry.space_group_name_H-M   'P 1'
#
loop_
_entity.id
_entity.type
_entity.pdbx_description
1 polymer ?
#
loop_
_entity_poly.entity_id
_entity_poly.type
_entity_poly.pdbx_seq_one_letter_code
_entity_poly.pdbx_strand_id
1 'polypeptide(L)'
;MVSRKAHKNLLARLESLQEERGGGFNIDAVAHIVEEAITSALKRTSESETGLRTELEQVSQIINSAKAEIANLKPEDVKSDYLPAASDELDAIVEATEVATDEIMSAAEKIDIIGGELGGDNEDKLADLTVQIYTACGFQDITGQRITKVVGALKNIETRVDELISALDTSGKKGRKSKAPKKTQKKKAATGVGHNDDELLQGPQNKDQAIKQEDIDALLADFD
;
A
#
# COMPACT_ATOMS: atom_id res chain seq x y z
N MET A 1 37.20 -4.10 40.69
CA MET A 1 38.29 -3.09 40.70
C MET A 1 37.78 -1.66 40.93
N VAL A 2 36.46 -1.42 40.86
CA VAL A 2 35.79 -0.36 41.63
C VAL A 2 35.85 -0.77 43.11
N SER A 3 36.39 -0.03 44.07
CA SER A 3 37.60 0.77 44.06
C SER A 3 38.09 0.79 45.52
N ARG A 4 39.26 0.20 45.81
CA ARG A 4 39.89 0.28 47.15
C ARG A 4 40.03 1.74 47.63
N LYS A 5 40.04 2.68 46.67
CA LYS A 5 40.06 4.14 46.86
C LYS A 5 38.67 4.74 47.17
N ALA A 6 37.59 4.15 46.68
CA ALA A 6 36.22 4.56 47.02
C ALA A 6 35.85 4.12 48.44
N HIS A 7 36.19 2.88 48.82
CA HIS A 7 36.01 2.38 50.19
C HIS A 7 36.77 3.24 51.21
N LYS A 8 38.04 3.56 50.93
CA LYS A 8 38.83 4.50 51.75
C LYS A 8 38.22 5.90 51.88
N ASN A 9 37.65 6.45 50.80
CA ASN A 9 36.99 7.77 50.84
C ASN A 9 35.66 7.73 51.60
N LEU A 10 34.93 6.62 51.53
CA LEU A 10 33.67 6.43 52.24
C LEU A 10 33.91 6.36 53.75
N LEU A 11 34.91 5.56 54.18
CA LEU A 11 35.31 5.47 55.58
C LEU A 11 35.73 6.84 56.14
N ALA A 12 36.59 7.57 55.43
CA ALA A 12 37.02 8.90 55.86
C ALA A 12 35.86 9.91 56.00
N ARG A 13 34.83 9.82 55.14
CA ARG A 13 33.62 10.66 55.24
C ARG A 13 32.66 10.22 56.36
N LEU A 14 32.60 8.92 56.64
CA LEU A 14 31.79 8.38 57.73
C LEU A 14 32.43 8.70 59.10
N GLU A 15 33.76 8.66 59.19
CA GLU A 15 34.53 9.11 60.36
C GLU A 15 34.29 10.59 60.66
N SER A 16 34.40 11.48 59.66
CA SER A 16 34.13 12.91 59.86
C SER A 16 32.69 13.20 60.31
N LEU A 17 31.71 12.46 59.78
CA LEU A 17 30.31 12.59 60.19
C LEU A 17 30.04 12.05 61.59
N GLN A 18 30.80 11.04 62.03
CA GLN A 18 30.71 10.50 63.38
C GLN A 18 31.28 11.48 64.42
N GLU A 19 32.38 12.17 64.09
CA GLU A 19 32.98 13.22 64.92
C GLU A 19 32.04 14.44 65.07
N GLU A 20 31.32 14.82 64.01
CA GLU A 20 30.39 15.95 64.04
C GLU A 20 29.07 15.69 64.80
N ARG A 21 28.60 14.44 64.86
CA ARG A 21 27.26 14.10 65.40
C ARG A 21 27.23 13.26 66.68
N GLY A 22 28.39 12.94 67.27
CA GLY A 22 28.45 12.28 68.58
C GLY A 22 28.00 10.81 68.58
N GLY A 23 28.62 10.00 67.71
CA GLY A 23 28.83 8.55 67.87
C GLY A 23 27.65 7.67 68.31
N GLY A 24 27.00 6.97 67.37
CA GLY A 24 25.99 5.95 67.69
C GLY A 24 25.91 4.75 66.73
N PHE A 25 26.80 4.63 65.74
CA PHE A 25 26.72 3.59 64.72
C PHE A 25 28.10 3.03 64.41
N ASN A 26 28.16 1.74 64.06
CA ASN A 26 29.39 1.09 63.63
C ASN A 26 29.70 1.48 62.17
N ILE A 27 30.77 2.26 61.96
CA ILE A 27 31.20 2.76 60.64
C ILE A 27 31.43 1.62 59.66
N ASP A 28 32.06 0.52 60.10
CA ASP A 28 32.34 -0.62 59.23
C ASP A 28 31.05 -1.28 58.73
N ALA A 29 30.03 -1.39 59.60
CA ALA A 29 28.73 -1.93 59.22
C ALA A 29 28.01 -1.02 58.21
N VAL A 30 28.04 0.30 58.41
CA VAL A 30 27.44 1.27 57.48
C VAL A 30 28.18 1.29 56.14
N ALA A 31 29.51 1.24 56.16
CA ALA A 31 30.34 1.18 54.97
C ALA A 31 30.06 -0.10 54.16
N HIS A 32 29.92 -1.25 54.83
CA HIS A 32 29.57 -2.51 54.19
C HIS A 32 28.19 -2.47 53.52
N ILE A 33 27.16 -1.95 54.22
CA ILE A 33 25.80 -1.85 53.67
C ILE A 33 25.77 -0.92 52.45
N VAL A 34 26.47 0.21 52.51
CA VAL A 34 26.54 1.16 51.39
C VAL A 34 27.32 0.58 50.20
N GLU A 35 28.41 -0.13 50.44
CA GLU A 35 29.17 -0.82 49.39
C GLU A 35 28.34 -1.91 48.71
N GLU A 36 27.60 -2.69 49.50
CA GLU A 36 26.69 -3.72 49.00
C GLU A 36 25.54 -3.10 48.18
N ALA A 37 24.94 -2.01 48.67
CA ALA A 37 23.88 -1.30 47.96
C ALA A 37 24.39 -0.69 46.63
N ILE A 38 25.56 -0.05 46.61
CA ILE A 38 26.16 0.51 45.39
C ILE A 38 26.52 -0.61 44.41
N THR A 39 27.07 -1.72 44.90
CA THR A 39 27.41 -2.87 44.06
C THR A 39 26.16 -3.49 43.45
N SER A 40 25.08 -3.63 44.23
CA SER A 40 23.80 -4.11 43.72
C SER A 40 23.17 -3.18 42.69
N ALA A 41 23.27 -1.86 42.90
CA ALA A 41 22.73 -0.85 41.99
C ALA A 41 23.51 -0.83 40.67
N LEU A 42 24.85 -0.85 40.73
CA LEU A 42 25.71 -0.96 39.55
C LEU A 42 25.45 -2.25 38.78
N LYS A 43 25.28 -3.38 39.48
CA LYS A 43 24.98 -4.67 38.87
C LYS A 43 23.65 -4.64 38.12
N ARG A 44 22.58 -4.15 38.76
CA ARG A 44 21.26 -3.97 38.12
C ARG A 44 21.30 -3.09 36.88
N THR A 45 22.02 -1.97 36.92
CA THR A 45 22.15 -1.09 35.75
C THR A 45 22.91 -1.77 34.63
N SER A 46 23.99 -2.49 34.93
CA SER A 46 24.75 -3.23 33.92
C SER A 46 23.96 -4.38 33.28
N GLU A 47 23.15 -5.09 34.07
CA GLU A 47 22.26 -6.15 33.60
C GLU A 47 21.17 -5.57 32.69
N SER A 48 20.57 -4.43 33.06
CA SER A 48 19.59 -3.71 32.25
C SER A 48 20.18 -3.21 30.92
N GLU A 49 21.38 -2.61 30.93
CA GLU A 49 22.07 -2.19 29.72
C GLU A 49 22.40 -3.37 28.80
N THR A 50 22.78 -4.51 29.38
CA THR A 50 23.09 -5.72 28.61
C THR A 50 21.82 -6.29 27.99
N GLY A 51 20.71 -6.36 28.75
CA GLY A 51 19.41 -6.78 28.24
C GLY A 51 18.92 -5.90 27.09
N LEU A 52 19.00 -4.57 27.26
CA LEU A 52 18.60 -3.62 26.22
C LEU A 52 19.44 -3.77 24.94
N ARG A 53 20.76 -3.98 25.08
CA ARG A 53 21.65 -4.26 23.93
C ARG A 53 21.25 -5.55 23.21
N THR A 54 20.96 -6.61 23.96
CA THR A 54 20.52 -7.89 23.39
C THR A 54 19.18 -7.75 22.66
N GLU A 55 18.22 -7.03 23.22
CA GLU A 55 16.93 -6.75 22.54
C GLU A 55 17.13 -5.94 21.26
N LEU A 56 17.99 -4.91 21.28
CA LEU A 56 18.29 -4.10 20.10
C LEU A 56 19.00 -4.90 19.01
N GLU A 57 19.85 -5.84 19.39
CA GLU A 57 20.53 -6.77 18.49
C GLU A 57 19.56 -7.77 17.86
N GLN A 58 18.59 -8.28 18.64
CA GLN A 58 17.50 -9.12 18.11
C GLN A 58 16.62 -8.34 17.11
N VAL A 59 16.23 -7.11 17.43
CA VAL A 59 15.46 -6.26 16.51
C VAL A 59 16.26 -5.99 15.23
N SER A 60 17.56 -5.70 15.35
CA SER A 60 18.46 -5.53 14.21
C SER A 60 18.52 -6.78 13.34
N GLN A 61 18.63 -7.96 13.94
CA GLN A 61 18.62 -9.24 13.21
C GLN A 61 17.30 -9.45 12.47
N ILE A 62 16.15 -9.19 13.12
CA ILE A 62 14.83 -9.30 12.49
C ILE A 62 14.72 -8.34 11.29
N ILE A 63 15.12 -7.08 11.47
CA ILE A 63 15.11 -6.08 10.38
C ILE A 63 15.99 -6.54 9.22
N ASN A 64 17.19 -7.07 9.49
CA ASN A 64 18.08 -7.54 8.44
C ASN A 64 17.55 -8.79 7.73
N SER A 65 16.91 -9.72 8.45
CA SER A 65 16.22 -10.87 7.84
C SER A 65 15.08 -10.42 6.94
N ALA A 66 14.20 -9.54 7.45
CA ALA A 66 13.10 -8.99 6.67
C ALA A 66 13.59 -8.24 5.43
N LYS A 67 14.66 -7.45 5.53
CA LYS A 67 15.31 -6.80 4.38
C LYS A 67 15.80 -7.82 3.34
N ALA A 68 16.42 -8.91 3.79
CA ALA A 68 16.92 -9.95 2.90
C ALA A 68 15.78 -10.74 2.22
N GLU A 69 14.71 -11.04 2.96
CA GLU A 69 13.50 -11.67 2.42
C GLU A 69 12.83 -10.78 1.37
N ILE A 70 12.73 -9.47 1.64
CA ILE A 70 12.17 -8.52 0.67
C ILE A 70 13.07 -8.37 -0.56
N ALA A 71 14.39 -8.36 -0.39
CA ALA A 71 15.32 -8.37 -1.53
C ALA A 71 15.19 -9.67 -2.37
N ASN A 72 14.92 -10.81 -1.72
CA ASN A 72 14.68 -12.10 -2.38
C ASN A 72 13.36 -12.18 -3.13
N LEU A 73 12.39 -11.29 -2.89
CA LEU A 73 11.19 -11.17 -3.73
C LEU A 73 11.52 -10.72 -5.16
N LYS A 74 12.80 -10.40 -5.45
CA LYS A 74 13.29 -9.86 -6.71
C LYS A 74 12.35 -8.79 -7.26
N PRO A 75 12.18 -7.68 -6.53
CA PRO A 75 11.27 -6.61 -6.94
C PRO A 75 11.60 -6.06 -8.34
N GLU A 76 12.86 -6.22 -8.77
CA GLU A 76 13.38 -5.88 -10.09
C GLU A 76 12.74 -6.72 -11.21
N ASP A 77 12.50 -8.01 -11.00
CA ASP A 77 11.86 -8.91 -11.98
C ASP A 77 10.37 -8.53 -12.16
N VAL A 78 9.68 -8.25 -11.05
CA VAL A 78 8.26 -7.81 -11.04
C VAL A 78 8.09 -6.47 -11.77
N LYS A 79 9.06 -5.56 -11.59
CA LYS A 79 9.07 -4.24 -12.21
C LYS A 79 9.45 -4.28 -13.70
N SER A 80 10.47 -5.04 -14.06
CA SER A 80 11.01 -5.01 -15.42
C SER A 80 10.10 -5.71 -16.40
N ASP A 81 9.56 -6.86 -16.03
CA ASP A 81 9.04 -7.80 -17.02
C ASP A 81 7.55 -8.11 -16.81
N TYR A 82 7.07 -8.28 -15.57
CA TYR A 82 5.72 -8.80 -15.34
C TYR A 82 4.63 -7.72 -15.29
N LEU A 83 4.82 -6.63 -14.53
CA LEU A 83 3.79 -5.60 -14.39
C LEU A 83 3.56 -4.77 -15.67
N PRO A 84 4.62 -4.29 -16.38
CA PRO A 84 4.43 -3.58 -17.63
C PRO A 84 3.80 -4.46 -18.70
N ALA A 85 4.30 -5.69 -18.87
CA ALA A 85 3.74 -6.62 -19.86
C ALA A 85 2.28 -6.98 -19.57
N ALA A 86 1.90 -7.18 -18.30
CA ALA A 86 0.51 -7.42 -17.93
C ALA A 86 -0.39 -6.20 -18.18
N SER A 87 0.11 -4.98 -17.95
CA SER A 87 -0.61 -3.75 -18.28
C SER A 87 -0.82 -3.62 -19.79
N ASP A 88 0.24 -3.82 -20.57
CA ASP A 88 0.20 -3.70 -22.03
C ASP A 88 -0.72 -4.76 -22.67
N GLU A 89 -0.69 -6.00 -22.17
CA GLU A 89 -1.58 -7.07 -22.62
C GLU A 89 -3.05 -6.75 -22.30
N LEU A 90 -3.32 -6.20 -21.11
CA LEU A 90 -4.67 -5.78 -20.73
C LEU A 90 -5.18 -4.61 -21.58
N ASP A 91 -4.32 -3.63 -21.90
CA ASP A 91 -4.67 -2.54 -22.82
C ASP A 91 -4.94 -3.08 -24.24
N ALA A 92 -4.13 -4.03 -24.72
CA ALA A 92 -4.33 -4.69 -26.01
C ALA A 92 -5.63 -5.51 -26.06
N ILE A 93 -6.02 -6.16 -24.97
CA ILE A 93 -7.31 -6.85 -24.85
C ILE A 93 -8.46 -5.85 -24.98
N VAL A 94 -8.40 -4.68 -24.32
CA VAL A 94 -9.44 -3.65 -24.44
C VAL A 94 -9.58 -3.22 -25.90
N GLU A 95 -8.48 -2.85 -26.56
CA GLU A 95 -8.49 -2.43 -27.96
C GLU A 95 -9.06 -3.52 -28.89
N ALA A 96 -8.59 -4.76 -28.75
CA ALA A 96 -9.07 -5.87 -29.57
C ALA A 96 -10.57 -6.14 -29.36
N THR A 97 -11.07 -6.00 -28.13
CA THR A 97 -12.49 -6.17 -27.83
C THR A 97 -13.35 -5.03 -28.35
N GLU A 98 -12.85 -3.79 -28.37
CA GLU A 98 -13.52 -2.65 -28.99
C GLU A 98 -13.66 -2.87 -30.50
N VAL A 99 -12.56 -3.23 -31.18
CA VAL A 99 -12.57 -3.51 -32.63
C VAL A 99 -13.53 -4.64 -32.97
N ALA A 100 -13.48 -5.75 -32.24
CA ALA A 100 -14.38 -6.88 -32.47
C ALA A 100 -15.85 -6.50 -32.26
N THR A 101 -16.13 -5.64 -31.27
CA THR A 101 -17.51 -5.17 -31.00
C THR A 101 -18.01 -4.28 -32.13
N ASP A 102 -17.18 -3.36 -32.63
CA ASP A 102 -17.51 -2.49 -33.77
C ASP A 102 -17.80 -3.30 -35.04
N GLU A 103 -17.01 -4.36 -35.30
CA GLU A 103 -17.25 -5.28 -36.40
C GLU A 103 -18.57 -6.05 -36.25
N ILE A 104 -18.90 -6.51 -35.04
CA ILE A 104 -20.18 -7.19 -34.74
C ILE A 104 -21.36 -6.23 -34.95
N MET A 105 -21.29 -5.00 -34.42
CA MET A 105 -22.35 -4.01 -34.57
C MET A 105 -22.53 -3.62 -36.05
N SER A 106 -21.44 -3.43 -36.78
CA SER A 106 -21.46 -3.18 -38.23
C SER A 106 -22.09 -4.35 -39.02
N ALA A 107 -21.88 -5.60 -38.59
CA ALA A 107 -22.54 -6.75 -39.20
C ALA A 107 -24.04 -6.77 -38.88
N ALA A 108 -24.42 -6.40 -37.66
CA ALA A 108 -25.80 -6.29 -37.21
C ALA A 108 -26.55 -5.21 -38.04
N GLU A 109 -25.95 -4.05 -38.28
CA GLU A 109 -26.52 -2.99 -39.13
C GLU A 109 -26.80 -3.48 -40.56
N LYS A 110 -25.91 -4.30 -41.13
CA LYS A 110 -26.14 -4.91 -42.45
C LYS A 110 -27.30 -5.90 -42.44
N ILE A 111 -27.49 -6.62 -41.33
CA ILE A 111 -28.64 -7.53 -41.16
C ILE A 111 -29.94 -6.72 -41.14
N ASP A 112 -29.98 -5.57 -40.46
CA ASP A 112 -31.15 -4.68 -40.45
C ASP A 112 -31.50 -4.18 -41.86
N ILE A 113 -30.50 -3.72 -42.62
CA ILE A 113 -30.71 -3.25 -44.00
C ILE A 113 -31.31 -4.36 -44.87
N ILE A 114 -30.72 -5.56 -44.85
CA ILE A 114 -31.19 -6.70 -45.64
C ILE A 114 -32.57 -7.16 -45.14
N GLY A 115 -32.82 -7.11 -43.83
CA GLY A 115 -34.11 -7.43 -43.23
C GLY A 115 -35.23 -6.50 -43.71
N GLY A 116 -34.96 -5.19 -43.75
CA GLY A 116 -35.89 -4.19 -44.28
C GLY A 116 -36.22 -4.37 -45.77
N GLU A 117 -35.29 -4.91 -46.55
CA GLU A 117 -35.53 -5.26 -47.95
C GLU A 117 -36.43 -6.50 -48.13
N LEU A 118 -36.47 -7.41 -47.14
CA LEU A 118 -37.29 -8.63 -47.17
C LEU A 118 -38.76 -8.36 -46.85
N GLY A 119 -39.04 -7.47 -45.90
CA GLY A 119 -40.39 -7.10 -45.48
C GLY A 119 -41.16 -8.16 -44.67
N GLY A 120 -42.20 -7.71 -43.97
CA GLY A 120 -43.17 -8.57 -43.28
C GLY A 120 -42.59 -9.30 -42.05
N ASP A 121 -43.17 -10.45 -41.69
CA ASP A 121 -42.78 -11.21 -40.47
C ASP A 121 -41.28 -11.53 -40.33
N ASN A 122 -40.53 -11.56 -41.43
CA ASN A 122 -39.09 -11.83 -41.39
C ASN A 122 -38.27 -10.57 -41.09
N GLU A 123 -38.74 -9.39 -41.50
CA GLU A 123 -38.16 -8.10 -41.13
C GLU A 123 -38.24 -7.90 -39.62
N ASP A 124 -39.44 -8.07 -39.04
CA ASP A 124 -39.67 -7.92 -37.60
C ASP A 124 -38.78 -8.86 -36.77
N LYS A 125 -38.67 -10.13 -37.19
CA LYS A 125 -37.83 -11.13 -36.50
C LYS A 125 -36.34 -10.80 -36.58
N LEU A 126 -35.88 -10.28 -37.71
CA LEU A 126 -34.49 -9.88 -37.86
C LEU A 126 -34.20 -8.65 -37.02
N ALA A 127 -35.06 -7.63 -37.07
CA ALA A 127 -34.93 -6.42 -36.25
C ALA A 127 -34.87 -6.74 -34.75
N ASP A 128 -35.73 -7.65 -34.25
CA ASP A 128 -35.69 -8.10 -32.86
C ASP A 128 -34.35 -8.76 -32.48
N LEU A 129 -33.76 -9.55 -33.39
CA LEU A 129 -32.45 -10.18 -33.18
C LEU A 129 -31.32 -9.15 -33.21
N THR A 130 -31.37 -8.16 -34.11
CA THR A 130 -30.36 -7.11 -34.18
C THR A 130 -30.38 -6.23 -32.92
N VAL A 131 -31.57 -5.89 -32.41
CA VAL A 131 -31.74 -5.17 -31.13
C VAL A 131 -31.13 -5.95 -29.96
N GLN A 132 -31.29 -7.28 -29.94
CA GLN A 132 -30.63 -8.12 -28.94
C GLN A 132 -29.10 -8.07 -29.07
N ILE A 133 -28.55 -8.06 -30.29
CA ILE A 133 -27.10 -7.93 -30.51
C ILE A 133 -26.60 -6.59 -30.01
N TYR A 134 -27.25 -5.47 -30.34
CA TYR A 134 -26.86 -4.14 -29.85
C TYR A 134 -26.88 -4.08 -28.32
N THR A 135 -27.92 -4.64 -27.70
CA THR A 135 -28.06 -4.67 -26.23
C THR A 135 -26.98 -5.52 -25.57
N ALA A 136 -26.63 -6.67 -26.18
CA ALA A 136 -25.57 -7.54 -25.68
C ALA A 136 -24.17 -6.90 -25.82
N CYS A 137 -23.91 -6.23 -26.94
CA CYS A 137 -22.65 -5.53 -27.19
C CYS A 137 -22.47 -4.30 -26.27
N GLY A 138 -23.55 -3.69 -25.80
CA GLY A 138 -23.52 -2.57 -24.84
C GLY A 138 -22.84 -2.89 -23.50
N PHE A 139 -22.63 -4.16 -23.15
CA PHE A 139 -21.88 -4.57 -21.94
C PHE A 139 -20.35 -4.41 -22.06
N GLN A 140 -19.82 -4.15 -23.26
CA GLN A 140 -18.37 -3.98 -23.47
C GLN A 140 -17.82 -2.78 -22.69
N ASP A 141 -18.59 -1.69 -22.56
CA ASP A 141 -18.19 -0.50 -21.81
C ASP A 141 -17.82 -0.82 -20.34
N ILE A 142 -18.58 -1.70 -19.67
CA ILE A 142 -18.25 -2.16 -18.32
C ILE A 142 -16.94 -2.94 -18.29
N THR A 143 -16.71 -3.77 -19.30
CA THR A 143 -15.50 -4.60 -19.38
C THR A 143 -14.27 -3.72 -19.60
N GLY A 144 -14.35 -2.75 -20.52
CA GLY A 144 -13.30 -1.74 -20.72
C GLY A 144 -12.99 -0.98 -19.43
N GLN A 145 -14.01 -0.41 -18.78
CA GLN A 145 -13.83 0.31 -17.52
C GLN A 145 -13.23 -0.54 -16.39
N ARG A 146 -13.65 -1.80 -16.27
CA ARG A 146 -13.09 -2.73 -15.27
C ARG A 146 -11.63 -3.05 -15.55
N ILE A 147 -11.27 -3.28 -16.82
CA ILE A 147 -9.87 -3.52 -17.20
C ILE A 147 -9.04 -2.27 -16.92
N THR A 148 -9.52 -1.07 -17.27
CA THR A 148 -8.83 0.19 -16.95
C THR A 148 -8.58 0.34 -15.45
N LYS A 149 -9.55 -0.04 -14.59
CA LYS A 149 -9.37 -0.04 -13.13
C LYS A 149 -8.28 -1.02 -12.68
N VAL A 150 -8.24 -2.21 -13.27
CA VAL A 150 -7.20 -3.22 -12.99
C VAL A 150 -5.82 -2.69 -13.40
N VAL A 151 -5.70 -2.13 -14.61
CA VAL A 151 -4.47 -1.48 -15.10
C VAL A 151 -4.00 -0.36 -14.16
N GLY A 152 -4.93 0.49 -13.70
CA GLY A 152 -4.63 1.52 -12.70
C GLY A 152 -4.12 0.96 -11.38
N ALA A 153 -4.69 -0.15 -10.89
CA ALA A 153 -4.22 -0.83 -9.69
C ALA A 153 -2.81 -1.42 -9.87
N LEU A 154 -2.51 -2.04 -11.02
CA LEU A 154 -1.17 -2.55 -11.34
C LEU A 154 -0.11 -1.43 -11.36
N LYS A 155 -0.42 -0.27 -11.95
CA LYS A 155 0.45 0.92 -11.94
C LYS A 155 0.70 1.46 -10.53
N ASN A 156 -0.31 1.38 -9.65
CA ASN A 156 -0.14 1.74 -8.24
C ASN A 156 0.78 0.74 -7.51
N ILE A 157 0.64 -0.56 -7.78
CA ILE A 157 1.53 -1.59 -7.23
C ILE A 157 2.98 -1.35 -7.68
N GLU A 158 3.19 -1.06 -8.97
CA GLU A 158 4.51 -0.70 -9.51
C GLU A 158 5.15 0.46 -8.73
N THR A 159 4.38 1.53 -8.48
CA THR A 159 4.85 2.70 -7.71
C THR A 159 5.24 2.32 -6.27
N ARG A 160 4.47 1.46 -5.60
CA ARG A 160 4.77 1.02 -4.23
C ARG A 160 5.99 0.13 -4.16
N VAL A 161 6.17 -0.73 -5.15
CA VAL A 161 7.39 -1.54 -5.30
C VAL A 161 8.61 -0.63 -5.47
N ASP A 162 8.51 0.46 -6.23
CA ASP A 162 9.59 1.44 -6.39
C ASP A 162 9.98 2.17 -5.11
N GLU A 163 8.98 2.57 -4.33
CA GLU A 163 9.20 3.18 -3.01
C GLU A 163 9.89 2.22 -2.05
N LEU A 164 9.47 0.94 -2.07
CA LEU A 164 10.04 -0.13 -1.24
C LEU A 164 11.50 -0.39 -1.59
N ILE A 165 11.83 -0.55 -2.87
CA ILE A 165 13.22 -0.74 -3.34
C ILE A 165 14.08 0.46 -2.93
N SER A 166 13.59 1.68 -3.14
CA SER A 166 14.32 2.91 -2.82
C SER A 166 14.61 3.06 -1.32
N ALA A 167 13.69 2.62 -0.46
CA ALA A 167 13.87 2.64 0.99
C ALA A 167 14.91 1.59 1.46
N LEU A 168 14.97 0.45 0.78
CA LEU A 168 15.89 -0.65 1.11
C LEU A 168 17.32 -0.42 0.62
N ASP A 169 17.51 0.31 -0.48
CA ASP A 169 18.83 0.67 -1.04
C ASP A 169 19.60 1.73 -0.21
N THR A 170 19.12 2.04 0.99
CA THR A 170 19.82 2.93 1.95
C THR A 170 21.12 2.33 2.52
N SER A 171 21.42 1.06 2.25
CA SER A 171 22.68 0.40 2.57
C SER A 171 23.71 0.45 1.42
N GLY A 172 24.22 1.65 1.12
CA GLY A 172 25.64 1.79 0.77
C GLY A 172 26.13 1.59 -0.68
N LYS A 173 25.30 1.73 -1.72
CA LYS A 173 25.81 1.98 -3.09
C LYS A 173 25.27 3.27 -3.66
N LYS A 174 26.07 4.34 -3.59
CA LYS A 174 25.94 5.50 -4.49
C LYS A 174 26.00 4.98 -5.93
N GLY A 175 24.86 4.95 -6.64
CA GLY A 175 24.92 4.79 -8.08
C GLY A 175 23.67 4.29 -8.79
N ARG A 176 22.59 5.08 -8.81
CA ARG A 176 21.95 5.58 -10.04
C ARG A 176 20.72 6.38 -9.66
N LYS A 177 20.73 7.67 -10.00
CA LYS A 177 19.49 8.45 -10.08
C LYS A 177 18.65 7.83 -11.20
N SER A 178 17.68 6.98 -10.87
CA SER A 178 16.55 6.75 -11.75
C SER A 178 15.77 8.08 -11.77
N LYS A 179 15.60 8.61 -12.98
CA LYS A 179 14.81 9.82 -13.19
C LYS A 179 13.39 9.51 -12.73
N ALA A 180 12.93 10.18 -11.69
CA ALA A 180 11.51 10.25 -11.37
C ALA A 180 10.75 10.59 -12.67
N PRO A 181 9.72 9.83 -13.06
CA PRO A 181 8.82 10.29 -14.11
C PRO A 181 8.19 11.57 -13.57
N LYS A 182 8.35 12.65 -14.34
CA LYS A 182 7.67 13.91 -14.07
C LYS A 182 6.19 13.58 -13.89
N LYS A 183 5.63 13.93 -12.74
CA LYS A 183 4.19 14.08 -12.58
C LYS A 183 3.75 15.09 -13.65
N THR A 184 3.35 14.61 -14.81
CA THR A 184 2.58 15.39 -15.77
C THR A 184 1.19 15.50 -15.18
N GLN A 185 1.07 16.35 -14.16
CA GLN A 185 -0.20 16.96 -13.82
C GLN A 185 -0.62 17.75 -15.06
N LYS A 186 -1.36 17.11 -15.97
CA LYS A 186 -2.24 17.86 -16.88
C LYS A 186 -3.15 18.66 -15.96
N LYS A 187 -2.83 19.94 -15.79
CA LYS A 187 -3.78 20.94 -15.30
C LYS A 187 -4.96 20.90 -16.25
N LYS A 188 -6.01 20.14 -15.90
CA LYS A 188 -7.32 20.33 -16.52
C LYS A 188 -7.79 21.71 -16.05
N ALA A 189 -8.06 22.56 -17.04
CA ALA A 189 -8.53 23.92 -16.84
C ALA A 189 -9.81 23.87 -16.00
N ALA A 190 -9.84 24.70 -14.97
CA ALA A 190 -11.01 24.92 -14.15
C ALA A 190 -12.07 25.62 -15.01
N THR A 191 -13.08 24.87 -15.44
CA THR A 191 -14.38 25.42 -15.86
C THR A 191 -15.47 24.49 -15.31
N GLY A 192 -16.15 24.95 -14.27
CA GLY A 192 -17.51 24.52 -13.88
C GLY A 192 -17.65 23.15 -13.22
N VAL A 193 -18.03 23.16 -11.94
CA VAL A 193 -18.63 22.07 -11.13
C VAL A 193 -17.82 20.76 -11.09
N GLY A 194 -17.15 20.54 -9.96
CA GLY A 194 -16.28 19.39 -9.74
C GLY A 194 -17.03 18.06 -9.70
N HIS A 195 -16.90 17.28 -10.76
CA HIS A 195 -17.00 15.82 -10.71
C HIS A 195 -15.63 15.28 -11.08
N ASN A 196 -15.05 14.44 -10.24
CA ASN A 196 -13.80 13.76 -10.58
C ASN A 196 -14.11 12.78 -11.72
N ASP A 197 -13.26 12.68 -12.74
CA ASP A 197 -13.50 11.70 -13.84
C ASP A 197 -13.69 10.27 -13.30
N ASP A 198 -13.07 9.95 -12.16
CA ASP A 198 -13.24 8.68 -11.43
C ASP A 198 -14.69 8.42 -10.97
N GLU A 199 -15.45 9.48 -10.71
CA GLU A 199 -16.86 9.45 -10.32
C GLU A 199 -17.78 9.18 -11.52
N LEU A 200 -17.33 9.56 -12.73
CA LEU A 200 -18.01 9.30 -13.99
C LEU A 200 -17.71 7.90 -14.58
N LEU A 201 -16.66 7.22 -14.10
CA LEU A 201 -16.27 5.86 -14.49
C LEU A 201 -17.00 4.77 -13.68
N GLN A 202 -18.26 5.02 -13.32
CA GLN A 202 -19.13 4.05 -12.68
C GLN A 202 -20.10 3.46 -13.72
N GLY A 203 -19.60 2.52 -14.53
CA GLY A 203 -20.46 1.65 -15.33
C GLY A 203 -21.41 0.80 -14.46
N PRO A 204 -22.42 0.15 -15.07
CA PRO A 204 -23.42 -0.63 -14.35
C PRO A 204 -22.81 -1.57 -13.31
N GLN A 205 -23.30 -1.43 -12.08
CA GLN A 205 -22.77 -2.14 -10.92
C GLN A 205 -23.06 -3.65 -11.02
N ASN A 206 -22.21 -4.48 -10.41
CA ASN A 206 -22.46 -5.92 -10.28
C ASN A 206 -23.87 -6.14 -9.70
N LYS A 207 -24.59 -7.18 -10.11
CA LYS A 207 -25.98 -7.44 -9.64
C LYS A 207 -26.15 -7.40 -8.12
N ASP A 208 -25.09 -7.75 -7.37
CA ASP A 208 -25.09 -7.75 -5.90
C ASP A 208 -24.79 -6.38 -5.27
N GLN A 209 -24.26 -5.45 -6.04
CA GLN A 209 -23.92 -4.08 -5.62
C GLN A 209 -24.78 -3.02 -6.30
N ALA A 210 -25.50 -3.38 -7.37
CA ALA A 210 -26.37 -2.48 -8.10
C ALA A 210 -27.52 -1.99 -7.22
N ILE A 211 -27.67 -0.66 -7.18
CA ILE A 211 -28.87 -0.01 -6.68
C ILE A 211 -30.06 -0.61 -7.44
N LYS A 212 -31.07 -1.06 -6.70
CA LYS A 212 -32.25 -1.68 -7.31
C LYS A 212 -33.05 -0.61 -8.03
N GLN A 213 -33.68 -0.98 -9.15
CA GLN A 213 -34.53 -0.06 -9.91
C GLN A 213 -35.60 0.59 -9.01
N GLU A 214 -36.14 -0.16 -8.05
CA GLU A 214 -37.08 0.30 -7.03
C GLU A 214 -36.52 1.46 -6.17
N ASP A 215 -35.23 1.42 -5.85
CA ASP A 215 -34.56 2.48 -5.07
C ASP A 215 -34.29 3.72 -5.93
N ILE A 216 -34.05 3.54 -7.24
CA ILE A 216 -33.91 4.64 -8.22
C ILE A 216 -35.24 5.34 -8.41
N ASP A 217 -36.31 4.57 -8.60
CA ASP A 217 -37.67 5.09 -8.77
C ASP A 217 -38.14 5.83 -7.51
N ALA A 218 -37.78 5.34 -6.32
CA ALA A 218 -38.05 6.02 -5.05
C ALA A 218 -37.26 7.33 -4.90
N LEU A 219 -36.00 7.36 -5.34
CA LEU A 219 -35.17 8.57 -5.34
C LEU A 219 -35.71 9.63 -6.30
N LEU A 220 -36.15 9.23 -7.50
CA LEU A 220 -36.71 10.14 -8.50
C LEU A 220 -38.08 10.67 -8.12
N ALA A 221 -38.89 9.87 -7.42
CA ALA A 221 -40.19 10.30 -6.91
C ALA A 221 -40.09 11.36 -5.78
N ASP A 222 -38.93 11.51 -5.14
CA ASP A 222 -38.67 12.54 -4.11
C ASP A 222 -38.28 13.90 -4.72
N PHE A 223 -38.03 13.96 -6.04
CA PHE A 223 -37.71 15.19 -6.78
C PHE A 223 -38.92 15.85 -7.45
N ASP A 224 -40.09 15.20 -7.45
CA ASP A 224 -41.39 15.74 -7.91
C ASP A 224 -42.24 16.27 -6.74
#